data_AF-B7AN17-F1
#
_entry.id   AF-B7AN17-F1
#
_cell.length_a   1.000
_cell.length_b   1.000
_cell.length_c   1.000
_cell.angle_alpha   90.00
_cell.angle_beta   90.00
_cell.angle_gamma   90.00
#
_symmetry.space_group_name_H-M   'P 1'
#
loop_
_entity.id
_entity.type
_entity.pdbx_description
1 polymer ?
#
loop_
_entity_poly.entity_id
_entity_poly.type
_entity_poly.pdbx_seq_one_letter_code
_entity_poly.pdbx_strand_id
1 'polypeptide(L)'
;WTAPKDNSVFSFYVAAAKSADDIESFGESEVNKVITIDMNAKKAVVTTIPSQYLVNIKTDGTGGREPIAYLMLGDYNYIPQALKDITGTDVNYFVACHVKDPENIDFTKLAFGEHVKYCSNMPYDVLASLIRTEGFDSDGWEIEWKTLDGTSSTITTEVFGISGTKVIVPDNEG
;
A
#
# COMPACT_ATOMS: atom_id res chain seq x y z
N TRP A 1 -6.50 8.85 8.03
CA TRP A 1 -7.10 7.50 8.04
C TRP A 1 -8.51 7.60 8.60
N THR A 2 -9.48 6.95 7.95
CA THR A 2 -10.87 6.94 8.43
C THR A 2 -11.28 5.49 8.62
N ALA A 3 -11.58 5.11 9.86
CA ALA A 3 -12.08 3.77 10.14
C ALA A 3 -13.44 3.56 9.44
N PRO A 4 -13.70 2.38 8.85
CA PRO A 4 -15.00 2.06 8.29
C PRO A 4 -16.00 1.86 9.43
N LYS A 5 -17.29 1.84 9.08
CA LYS A 5 -18.38 1.79 10.08
C LYS A 5 -18.38 0.48 10.89
N ASP A 6 -18.15 -0.66 10.24
CA ASP A 6 -18.29 -1.99 10.86
C ASP A 6 -17.31 -3.06 10.34
N ASN A 7 -16.26 -2.67 9.61
CA ASN A 7 -15.25 -3.58 9.02
C ASN A 7 -15.81 -4.68 8.11
N SER A 8 -17.07 -4.58 7.67
CA SER A 8 -17.65 -5.53 6.70
C SER A 8 -17.21 -5.23 5.26
N VAL A 9 -17.00 -3.94 4.96
CA VAL A 9 -16.36 -3.45 3.74
C VAL A 9 -15.28 -2.45 4.15
N PHE A 10 -14.05 -2.69 3.72
CA PHE A 10 -12.93 -1.83 4.04
C PHE A 10 -11.81 -1.97 3.01
N SER A 11 -10.92 -0.99 2.96
CA SER A 11 -9.72 -1.06 2.14
C SER A 11 -8.47 -0.74 2.95
N PHE A 12 -7.37 -1.32 2.53
CA PHE A 12 -6.08 -1.12 3.18
C PHE A 12 -4.95 -1.07 2.17
N TYR A 13 -3.92 -0.31 2.54
CA TYR A 13 -2.70 -0.18 1.78
C TYR A 13 -1.65 -1.17 2.28
N VAL A 14 -1.01 -1.90 1.39
CA VAL A 14 0.14 -2.75 1.68
C VAL A 14 1.36 -2.13 1.05
N ALA A 15 2.34 -1.82 1.89
CA ALA A 15 3.65 -1.33 1.48
C ALA A 15 4.72 -2.27 2.02
N ALA A 16 5.54 -2.83 1.15
CA ALA A 16 6.59 -3.74 1.59
C ALA A 16 7.93 -3.40 0.97
N ALA A 17 8.96 -3.38 1.82
CA ALA A 17 10.35 -3.24 1.41
C ALA A 17 11.07 -4.57 1.56
N LYS A 18 11.97 -4.88 0.64
CA LYS A 18 12.82 -6.06 0.74
C LYS A 18 13.85 -5.84 1.85
N SER A 19 13.96 -6.79 2.77
CA SER A 19 15.02 -6.74 3.80
C SER A 19 15.79 -8.05 3.87
N ALA A 20 17.08 -7.96 4.15
CA ALA A 20 18.01 -9.08 4.25
C ALA A 20 18.23 -9.55 5.70
N ASP A 21 17.30 -9.25 6.62
CA ASP A 21 17.35 -9.44 8.08
C ASP A 21 17.69 -8.14 8.84
N ASP A 22 16.75 -7.71 9.69
CA ASP A 22 16.82 -6.58 10.64
C ASP A 22 17.17 -5.17 10.12
N ILE A 23 16.14 -4.30 10.01
CA ILE A 23 16.36 -2.83 9.91
C ILE A 23 15.38 -2.10 10.83
N GLU A 24 15.86 -1.05 11.48
CA GLU A 24 15.12 -0.11 12.36
C GLU A 24 14.38 1.00 11.58
N SER A 25 14.57 1.08 10.26
CA SER A 25 13.93 2.04 9.36
C SER A 25 13.28 1.31 8.18
N PHE A 26 12.04 1.68 7.85
CA PHE A 26 11.40 1.26 6.61
C PHE A 26 12.11 1.95 5.44
N GLY A 27 12.67 1.16 4.52
CA GLY A 27 13.25 1.65 3.26
C GLY A 27 12.16 2.00 2.24
N GLU A 28 12.57 2.19 0.98
CA GLU A 28 11.64 2.35 -0.14
C GLU A 28 10.80 1.08 -0.35
N SER A 29 9.50 1.21 -0.64
CA SER A 29 8.65 0.06 -0.93
C SER A 29 8.83 -0.49 -2.35
N GLU A 30 9.07 -1.79 -2.43
CA GLU A 30 9.05 -2.59 -3.67
C GLU A 30 7.64 -3.10 -3.98
N VAL A 31 6.79 -3.24 -2.97
CA VAL A 31 5.38 -3.64 -3.11
C VAL A 31 4.50 -2.49 -2.68
N ASN A 32 3.54 -2.13 -3.53
CA ASN A 32 2.55 -1.12 -3.23
C ASN A 32 1.20 -1.61 -3.76
N LYS A 33 0.24 -1.89 -2.85
CA LYS A 33 -1.09 -2.39 -3.23
C LYS A 33 -2.17 -1.72 -2.40
N VAL A 34 -3.25 -1.30 -3.04
CA VAL A 34 -4.51 -0.97 -2.36
C VAL A 34 -5.44 -2.16 -2.53
N ILE A 35 -5.87 -2.73 -1.40
CA ILE A 35 -6.74 -3.90 -1.36
C ILE A 35 -8.07 -3.46 -0.76
N THR A 36 -9.16 -3.64 -1.51
CA THR A 36 -10.53 -3.44 -1.00
C THR A 36 -11.18 -4.78 -0.78
N ILE A 37 -11.77 -4.97 0.38
CA ILE A 37 -12.39 -6.20 0.84
C ILE A 37 -13.86 -5.95 1.13
N ASP A 38 -14.71 -6.83 0.62
CA ASP A 38 -16.09 -7.00 1.05
C ASP A 38 -16.22 -8.41 1.65
N MET A 39 -16.27 -8.46 2.99
CA MET A 39 -16.37 -9.70 3.76
C MET A 39 -17.72 -10.40 3.58
N ASN A 40 -18.78 -9.65 3.27
CA ASN A 40 -20.12 -10.21 3.08
C ASN A 40 -20.25 -10.85 1.71
N ALA A 41 -19.78 -10.15 0.68
CA ALA A 41 -19.83 -10.62 -0.70
C ALA A 41 -18.70 -11.59 -1.04
N LYS A 42 -17.70 -11.75 -0.15
CA LYS A 42 -16.45 -12.47 -0.39
C LYS A 42 -15.77 -11.97 -1.67
N LYS A 43 -15.65 -10.66 -1.79
CA LYS A 43 -15.01 -10.00 -2.93
C LYS A 43 -13.79 -9.23 -2.49
N ALA A 44 -12.74 -9.30 -3.31
CA ALA A 44 -11.56 -8.49 -3.16
C ALA A 44 -11.22 -7.79 -4.47
N VAL A 45 -10.81 -6.53 -4.39
CA VAL A 45 -10.18 -5.81 -5.50
C VAL A 45 -8.76 -5.46 -5.07
N VAL A 46 -7.78 -5.98 -5.80
CA VAL A 46 -6.36 -5.73 -5.54
C VAL A 46 -5.81 -4.83 -6.63
N THR A 47 -5.53 -3.58 -6.28
CA THR A 47 -4.91 -2.60 -7.18
C THR A 47 -3.42 -2.52 -6.88
N THR A 48 -2.61 -3.06 -7.78
CA THR A 48 -1.15 -2.97 -7.74
C THR A 48 -0.70 -1.62 -8.30
N ILE A 49 0.21 -0.97 -7.58
CA ILE A 49 0.77 0.33 -7.95
C ILE A 49 2.27 0.12 -8.17
N PRO A 50 2.82 0.43 -9.35
CA PRO A 50 4.26 0.38 -9.57
C PRO A 50 5.02 1.26 -8.56
N SER A 51 6.17 0.82 -8.06
CA SER A 51 6.97 1.61 -7.09
C SER A 51 7.35 3.00 -7.57
N GLN A 52 7.50 3.18 -8.88
CA GLN A 52 7.85 4.47 -9.50
C GLN A 52 6.62 5.31 -9.87
N TYR A 53 5.41 4.85 -9.55
CA TYR A 53 4.17 5.58 -9.85
C TYR A 53 4.14 6.89 -9.08
N LEU A 54 3.96 7.98 -9.81
CA LEU A 54 4.02 9.32 -9.27
C LEU A 54 2.73 9.64 -8.53
N VAL A 55 2.87 10.04 -7.26
CA VAL A 55 1.75 10.44 -6.42
C VAL A 55 1.96 11.86 -5.93
N ASN A 56 0.86 12.55 -5.66
CA ASN A 56 0.91 13.88 -5.08
C ASN A 56 0.74 13.80 -3.56
N ILE A 57 1.77 14.16 -2.81
CA ILE A 57 1.70 14.28 -1.36
C ILE A 57 1.15 15.67 -1.04
N LYS A 58 0.00 15.72 -0.36
CA LYS A 58 -0.62 16.96 0.09
C LYS A 58 -0.45 17.09 1.60
N THR A 59 0.47 17.96 2.03
CA THR A 59 0.66 18.35 3.44
C THR A 59 0.60 19.87 3.57
N ASP A 60 0.41 20.36 4.80
CA ASP A 60 0.50 21.78 5.11
C ASP A 60 1.96 22.25 4.94
N GLY A 61 2.29 22.74 3.75
CA GLY A 61 3.55 23.45 3.44
C GLY A 61 4.73 22.60 2.96
N THR A 62 4.62 21.27 2.87
CA THR A 62 5.71 20.35 2.45
C THR A 62 5.23 19.28 1.46
N GLY A 63 4.19 19.59 0.70
CA GLY A 63 3.63 18.68 -0.31
C GLY A 63 4.43 18.71 -1.62
N GLY A 64 4.30 17.65 -2.41
CA GLY A 64 4.98 17.53 -3.69
C GLY A 64 4.80 16.17 -4.34
N ARG A 65 5.22 16.08 -5.60
CA ARG A 65 5.17 14.86 -6.41
C ARG A 65 6.35 13.95 -6.08
N GLU A 66 6.03 12.73 -5.67
CA GLU A 66 7.00 11.71 -5.26
C GLU A 66 6.61 10.33 -5.80
N PRO A 67 7.56 9.43 -6.10
CA PRO A 67 7.27 8.02 -6.30
C PRO A 67 6.57 7.43 -5.07
N ILE A 68 5.58 6.56 -5.30
CA ILE A 68 4.86 5.90 -4.19
C ILE A 68 5.80 5.12 -3.25
N ALA A 69 6.92 4.61 -3.79
CA ALA A 69 7.95 3.93 -3.03
C ALA A 69 8.51 4.74 -1.85
N TYR A 70 8.46 6.08 -1.95
CA TYR A 70 9.05 6.97 -0.95
C TYR A 70 8.07 7.29 0.19
N LEU A 71 6.78 6.93 0.08
CA LEU A 71 5.79 7.19 1.12
C LEU A 71 6.12 6.49 2.45
N MET A 72 6.83 5.35 2.42
CA MET A 72 7.29 4.67 3.64
C MET A 72 8.43 5.39 4.37
N LEU A 73 9.09 6.35 3.71
CA LEU A 73 10.19 7.13 4.30
C LEU A 73 9.70 8.31 5.16
N GLY A 74 8.42 8.69 5.05
CA GLY A 74 7.85 9.86 5.72
C GLY A 74 6.67 9.55 6.65
N ASP A 75 5.90 10.57 7.02
CA ASP A 75 4.73 10.43 7.89
C ASP A 75 3.55 9.75 7.15
N TYR A 76 2.98 8.70 7.74
CA TYR A 76 1.84 7.96 7.20
C TYR A 76 0.54 8.77 7.07
N ASN A 77 0.44 9.97 7.63
CA ASN A 77 -0.80 10.75 7.69
C ASN A 77 -1.31 11.28 6.34
N TYR A 78 -0.44 11.54 5.36
CA TYR A 78 -0.84 12.06 4.03
C TYR A 78 -1.12 10.96 2.99
N ILE A 79 -0.69 9.73 3.27
CA ILE A 79 -0.84 8.57 2.37
C ILE A 79 -2.31 8.33 1.94
N PRO A 80 -3.32 8.42 2.83
CA PRO A 80 -4.70 8.11 2.44
C PRO A 80 -5.22 8.98 1.29
N GLN A 81 -4.89 10.28 1.31
CA GLN A 81 -5.34 11.19 0.26
C GLN A 81 -4.61 10.93 -1.05
N ALA A 82 -3.30 10.70 -1.01
CA ALA A 82 -2.51 10.36 -2.20
C ALA A 82 -3.02 9.07 -2.87
N LEU A 83 -3.33 8.04 -2.08
CA LEU A 83 -3.91 6.79 -2.57
C LEU A 83 -5.32 6.98 -3.13
N LYS A 84 -6.16 7.79 -2.47
CA LYS A 84 -7.49 8.11 -2.97
C LYS A 84 -7.45 8.82 -4.31
N ASP A 85 -6.52 9.76 -4.49
CA ASP A 85 -6.38 10.52 -5.73
C ASP A 85 -6.06 9.62 -6.94
N ILE A 86 -5.25 8.57 -6.74
CA ILE A 86 -4.82 7.67 -7.83
C ILE A 86 -5.70 6.42 -8.01
N THR A 87 -6.41 5.99 -6.95
CA THR A 87 -7.24 4.76 -6.99
C THR A 87 -8.75 5.03 -6.94
N GLY A 88 -9.16 6.26 -6.62
CA GLY A 88 -10.55 6.60 -6.31
C GLY A 88 -11.08 5.96 -5.03
N THR A 89 -10.24 5.29 -4.23
CA THR A 89 -10.64 4.49 -3.08
C THR A 89 -10.26 5.19 -1.77
N ASP A 90 -11.22 5.32 -0.86
CA ASP A 90 -10.95 5.75 0.52
C ASP A 90 -10.23 4.63 1.27
N VAL A 91 -8.96 4.85 1.62
CA VAL A 91 -8.12 3.86 2.31
C VAL A 91 -8.25 3.95 3.83
N ASN A 92 -8.71 2.87 4.46
CA ASN A 92 -9.01 2.83 5.89
C ASN A 92 -7.78 2.51 6.74
N TYR A 93 -6.97 1.55 6.27
CA TYR A 93 -5.83 1.02 7.01
C TYR A 93 -4.55 0.96 6.18
N PHE A 94 -3.41 0.77 6.85
CA PHE A 94 -2.15 0.40 6.20
C PHE A 94 -1.48 -0.76 6.90
N VAL A 95 -0.67 -1.48 6.14
CA VAL A 95 0.27 -2.49 6.59
C VAL A 95 1.60 -2.20 5.89
N ALA A 96 2.55 -1.68 6.65
CA ALA A 96 3.92 -1.45 6.22
C ALA A 96 4.80 -2.56 6.79
N CYS A 97 5.54 -3.30 5.96
CA CYS A 97 6.30 -4.46 6.43
C CYS A 97 7.62 -4.67 5.69
N HIS A 98 8.50 -5.45 6.31
CA HIS A 98 9.69 -5.98 5.66
C HIS A 98 9.50 -7.44 5.28
N VAL A 99 9.87 -7.79 4.05
CA VAL A 99 9.67 -9.14 3.53
C VAL A 99 10.95 -9.63 2.86
N LYS A 100 11.25 -10.93 2.98
CA LYS A 100 12.37 -11.56 2.25
C LYS A 100 12.06 -11.68 0.77
N ASP A 101 10.79 -11.97 0.48
CA ASP A 101 10.25 -12.08 -0.87
C ASP A 101 9.02 -11.15 -1.02
N PRO A 102 9.18 -9.98 -1.65
CA PRO A 102 8.10 -9.01 -1.84
C PRO A 102 6.95 -9.52 -2.72
N GLU A 103 7.19 -10.50 -3.58
CA GLU A 103 6.14 -11.01 -4.46
C GLU A 103 5.21 -12.00 -3.73
N ASN A 104 5.66 -12.55 -2.60
CA ASN A 104 4.95 -13.59 -1.83
C ASN A 104 4.76 -13.18 -0.36
N ILE A 105 4.02 -12.09 -0.12
CA ILE A 105 3.66 -11.66 1.24
C ILE A 105 2.66 -12.66 1.84
N ASP A 106 3.09 -13.35 2.89
CA ASP A 106 2.23 -14.23 3.69
C ASP A 106 1.63 -13.42 4.84
N PHE A 107 0.38 -12.95 4.69
CA PHE A 107 -0.26 -12.15 5.73
C PHE A 107 -0.49 -12.96 7.00
N THR A 108 -0.55 -14.29 6.94
CA THR A 108 -0.68 -15.13 8.15
C THR A 108 0.53 -14.96 9.08
N LYS A 109 1.74 -14.84 8.52
CA LYS A 109 2.96 -14.56 9.28
C LYS A 109 2.99 -13.16 9.91
N LEU A 110 2.27 -12.20 9.33
CA LEU A 110 2.16 -10.85 9.90
C LEU A 110 1.39 -10.83 11.23
N ALA A 111 0.30 -11.59 11.38
CA ALA A 111 -0.45 -11.59 12.66
C ALA A 111 0.14 -12.46 13.76
N PHE A 112 1.01 -13.42 13.43
CA PHE A 112 1.67 -14.27 14.42
C PHE A 112 3.07 -13.78 14.80
N GLY A 113 3.54 -12.66 14.21
CA GLY A 113 4.76 -11.98 14.62
C GLY A 113 6.05 -12.79 14.40
N GLU A 114 6.01 -13.84 13.58
CA GLU A 114 7.18 -14.63 13.26
C GLU A 114 8.02 -13.92 12.20
N HIS A 115 9.16 -13.36 12.63
CA HIS A 115 10.23 -12.81 11.79
C HIS A 115 9.89 -11.64 10.85
N VAL A 116 8.69 -11.06 10.93
CA VAL A 116 8.32 -9.88 10.13
C VAL A 116 8.11 -8.66 11.03
N LYS A 117 8.99 -7.66 10.91
CA LYS A 117 8.73 -6.33 11.46
C LYS A 117 7.69 -5.63 10.59
N TYR A 118 6.58 -5.23 11.19
CA TYR A 118 5.53 -4.47 10.51
C TYR A 118 5.00 -3.33 11.38
N CYS A 119 4.44 -2.32 10.72
CA CYS A 119 3.70 -1.21 11.30
C CYS A 119 2.32 -1.17 10.67
N SER A 120 1.27 -1.00 11.47
CA SER A 120 -0.10 -0.94 10.99
C SER A 120 -0.99 -0.16 11.94
N ASN A 121 -1.99 0.52 11.39
CA ASN A 121 -3.12 1.07 12.14
C ASN A 121 -4.37 0.15 12.08
N MET A 122 -4.26 -1.03 11.47
CA MET A 122 -5.34 -2.00 11.40
C MET A 122 -5.53 -2.66 12.77
N PRO A 123 -6.76 -2.68 13.31
CA PRO A 123 -7.06 -3.44 14.52
C PRO A 123 -6.74 -4.93 14.35
N TYR A 124 -6.19 -5.56 15.40
CA TYR A 124 -5.75 -6.96 15.37
C TYR A 124 -6.88 -7.94 14.99
N ASP A 125 -8.10 -7.69 15.45
CA ASP A 125 -9.28 -8.49 15.13
C ASP A 125 -9.65 -8.46 13.65
N VAL A 126 -9.46 -7.32 12.98
CA VAL A 126 -9.63 -7.17 11.52
C VAL A 126 -8.54 -7.96 10.78
N LEU A 127 -7.27 -7.75 11.14
CA LEU A 127 -6.14 -8.47 10.54
C LEU A 127 -6.29 -10.00 10.72
N ALA A 128 -6.62 -10.44 11.92
CA ALA A 128 -6.84 -11.86 12.22
C ALA A 128 -8.07 -12.42 11.48
N SER A 129 -9.09 -11.61 11.21
CA SER A 129 -10.24 -12.03 10.40
C SER A 129 -9.85 -12.21 8.93
N LEU A 130 -9.03 -11.32 8.37
CA LEU A 130 -8.45 -11.53 7.03
C LEU A 130 -7.66 -12.83 6.97
N ILE A 131 -6.77 -13.08 7.93
CA ILE A 131 -5.91 -14.27 7.98
C ILE A 131 -6.69 -15.57 8.12
N ARG A 132 -7.74 -15.59 8.96
CA ARG A 132 -8.64 -16.75 9.03
C ARG A 132 -9.40 -17.00 7.72
N THR A 133 -9.51 -15.96 6.89
CA THR A 133 -10.16 -15.99 5.59
C THR A 133 -9.17 -16.24 4.45
N GLU A 134 -7.85 -16.10 4.69
CA GLU A 134 -6.74 -16.31 3.75
C GLU A 134 -6.48 -17.78 3.37
N GLY A 135 -7.48 -18.65 3.49
CA GLY A 135 -7.67 -19.69 2.47
C GLY A 135 -8.03 -19.07 1.10
N PHE A 136 -7.32 -18.03 0.65
CA PHE A 136 -7.68 -17.18 -0.50
C PHE A 136 -7.69 -17.92 -1.85
N ASP A 137 -7.25 -19.18 -1.88
CA ASP A 137 -7.35 -20.06 -3.04
C ASP A 137 -8.36 -21.22 -2.87
N SER A 138 -9.01 -21.37 -1.71
CA SER A 138 -9.96 -22.47 -1.42
C SER A 138 -11.40 -22.05 -1.10
N ASP A 139 -11.65 -20.80 -0.69
CA ASP A 139 -12.89 -20.43 0.01
C ASP A 139 -13.96 -19.69 -0.82
N GLY A 140 -13.82 -19.68 -2.15
CA GLY A 140 -14.82 -19.16 -3.08
C GLY A 140 -14.88 -17.63 -3.16
N TRP A 141 -13.73 -16.96 -2.95
CA TRP A 141 -13.60 -15.52 -3.10
C TRP A 141 -13.51 -15.10 -4.56
N GLU A 142 -14.18 -14.02 -4.92
CA GLU A 142 -14.03 -13.37 -6.22
C GLU A 142 -12.96 -12.27 -6.08
N ILE A 143 -11.83 -12.45 -6.76
CA ILE A 143 -10.70 -11.50 -6.70
C ILE A 143 -10.50 -10.84 -8.06
N GLU A 144 -10.63 -9.53 -8.09
CA GLU A 144 -10.30 -8.69 -9.25
C GLU A 144 -8.89 -8.11 -9.07
N TRP A 145 -8.03 -8.29 -10.06
CA TRP A 145 -6.67 -7.76 -10.06
C TRP A 145 -6.56 -6.59 -11.04
N LYS A 146 -6.06 -5.45 -10.55
CA LYS A 146 -5.78 -4.24 -11.33
C LYS A 146 -4.33 -3.86 -11.17
N THR A 147 -3.77 -3.25 -12.20
CA THR A 147 -2.47 -2.57 -12.14
C THR A 147 -2.66 -1.15 -12.65
N LEU A 148 -2.12 -0.17 -11.93
CA LEU A 148 -2.07 1.18 -12.45
C LEU A 148 -0.94 1.30 -13.46
N ASP A 149 -1.27 1.86 -14.61
CA ASP A 149 -0.33 2.11 -15.70
C ASP A 149 -0.13 3.62 -15.89
N GLY A 150 0.93 3.96 -16.60
CA GLY A 150 1.25 5.35 -16.90
C GLY A 150 2.43 5.48 -17.85
N THR A 151 2.82 6.73 -18.08
CA THR A 151 3.90 7.05 -19.01
C THR A 151 5.22 7.28 -18.25
N SER A 152 6.28 6.63 -18.71
CA SER A 152 7.61 6.80 -18.11
C SER A 152 8.16 8.22 -18.33
N SER A 153 8.75 8.80 -17.29
CA SER A 153 9.38 10.11 -17.32
C SER A 153 10.58 10.17 -16.37
N THR A 154 11.22 11.34 -16.29
CA THR A 154 12.29 11.63 -15.34
C THR A 154 12.07 13.01 -14.74
N ILE A 155 12.09 13.10 -13.41
CA ILE A 155 11.84 14.34 -12.68
C ILE A 155 12.96 14.64 -11.68
N THR A 156 12.93 15.86 -11.12
CA THR A 156 13.49 16.11 -9.81
C THR A 156 12.36 16.03 -8.82
N THR A 157 12.48 15.20 -7.78
CA THR A 157 11.40 15.02 -6.81
C THR A 157 11.20 16.27 -5.95
N GLU A 158 9.97 16.54 -5.55
CA GLU A 158 9.62 17.85 -4.98
C GLU A 158 9.76 17.90 -3.45
N VAL A 159 9.66 16.75 -2.77
CA VAL A 159 9.83 16.64 -1.32
C VAL A 159 11.27 16.30 -0.95
N PHE A 160 11.86 15.29 -1.60
CA PHE A 160 13.23 14.85 -1.31
C PHE A 160 14.30 15.53 -2.17
N GLY A 161 13.93 16.27 -3.22
CA GLY A 161 14.87 17.02 -4.06
C GLY A 161 15.81 16.14 -4.90
N ILE A 162 15.46 14.88 -5.14
CA ILE A 162 16.32 13.91 -5.82
C ILE A 162 16.20 14.13 -7.33
N SER A 163 17.30 14.49 -7.98
CA SER A 163 17.32 14.74 -9.42
C SER A 163 17.57 13.47 -10.22
N GLY A 164 16.92 13.34 -11.38
CA GLY A 164 17.09 12.20 -12.29
C GLY A 164 16.26 10.96 -11.90
N THR A 165 15.26 11.13 -11.03
CA THR A 165 14.38 10.05 -10.60
C THR A 165 13.47 9.62 -11.74
N LYS A 166 13.53 8.33 -12.11
CA LYS A 166 12.64 7.74 -13.10
C LYS A 166 11.27 7.52 -12.48
N VAL A 167 10.22 7.97 -13.15
CA VAL A 167 8.85 7.90 -12.61
C VAL A 167 7.89 7.37 -13.67
N ILE A 168 6.74 6.88 -13.21
CA ILE A 168 5.57 6.55 -14.04
C ILE A 168 4.53 7.62 -13.74
N VAL A 169 4.26 8.50 -14.71
CA VAL A 169 3.26 9.56 -14.61
C VAL A 169 1.88 8.95 -14.91
N PRO A 170 0.87 9.10 -14.04
CA PRO A 170 -0.48 8.60 -14.29
C PRO A 170 -1.04 9.12 -15.63
N ASP A 171 -1.61 8.25 -16.46
CA ASP A 171 -2.17 8.67 -17.76
C ASP A 171 -3.40 9.58 -17.63
N ASN A 172 -4.03 9.62 -16.45
CA ASN A 172 -5.21 10.44 -16.16
C ASN A 172 -4.88 11.87 -15.70
N GLU A 173 -3.61 12.31 -15.74
CA GLU A 173 -3.20 13.70 -15.43
C GLU A 173 -3.35 14.65 -16.65
N GLY A 174 -4.48 14.57 -17.36
CA GLY A 174 -4.82 15.42 -18.52
C GLY A 174 -6.04 16.32 -18.31
#